data_AF-A0A437DLS7-F1
#
_entry.id   AF-A0A437DLS7-F1
#
_cell.length_a   1.000
_cell.length_b   1.000
_cell.length_c   1.000
_cell.angle_alpha   90.00
_cell.angle_beta   90.00
_cell.angle_gamma   90.00
#
_symmetry.space_group_name_H-M   'P 1'
#
loop_
_entity.id
_entity.type
_entity.pdbx_description
1 polymer ?
#
loop_
_entity_poly.entity_id
_entity_poly.type
_entity_poly.pdbx_seq_one_letter_code
_entity_poly.pdbx_strand_id
1 'polypeptide(L)'
;MRKAMRTLGQKLRLYLLRFILNVIVLCLLGGAFYLIHFSTCVSQENANELNWLVHLIYQYLPPITITFVNLVLPHMFRKISSFEDYSFTVQVNATLVRSIFLKLASLGIYLFFFFRALPEVCRENRFGREMYKLCIFTFLATFCNAFLLNYPRKLLQEKFPTSLLARLCGKQRFLIPFNVLDLVYVQTVSWVGVYFCPLLPLIGIFTLTATFYIKKFSVLRCCSAEQRMFRASSSSVLFHFMLLLGLLMAAVTLGFDFHMQQSTSESCGPLRSGETVFNVTGECVKSLPTAAQTTIRYLSSEAFALPLILAEIIILTSYVSRGRANTKAIERLKDMLVMSSSDKRFLVRQHATLLRSRKVTGRSHCSSAAEDSHRLQRSDRATKQTHQTISDF
;
A
#
# COMPACT_ATOMS: atom_id res chain seq x y z
N MET A 1 20.98 -14.69 -12.88
CA MET A 1 22.30 -15.34 -13.06
C MET A 1 23.50 -14.63 -12.39
N ARG A 2 23.42 -13.42 -11.80
CA ARG A 2 24.56 -12.77 -11.08
C ARG A 2 24.86 -13.25 -9.65
N LYS A 3 24.11 -14.22 -9.09
CA LYS A 3 24.27 -14.65 -7.68
C LYS A 3 25.21 -15.84 -7.48
N ALA A 4 25.64 -16.54 -8.54
CA ALA A 4 26.33 -17.82 -8.42
C ALA A 4 27.87 -17.77 -8.40
N MET A 5 28.50 -16.62 -8.67
CA MET A 5 29.96 -16.46 -8.64
C MET A 5 30.34 -15.17 -7.88
N ARG A 6 30.31 -15.22 -6.55
CA ARG A 6 30.91 -14.17 -5.69
C ARG A 6 32.03 -14.80 -4.90
N THR A 7 33.24 -14.25 -5.02
CA THR A 7 34.42 -14.69 -4.26
C THR A 7 34.20 -14.46 -2.76
N LEU A 8 34.91 -15.21 -1.90
CA LEU A 8 34.75 -15.15 -0.45
C LEU A 8 34.96 -13.72 0.11
N GLY A 9 35.94 -12.99 -0.44
CA GLY A 9 36.18 -11.57 -0.11
C GLY A 9 35.05 -10.63 -0.52
N GLN A 10 34.40 -10.86 -1.67
CA GLN A 10 33.22 -10.09 -2.07
C GLN A 10 32.00 -10.38 -1.18
N LYS A 11 31.85 -11.62 -0.70
CA LYS A 11 30.82 -11.97 0.30
C LYS A 11 31.11 -11.26 1.62
N LEU A 12 32.35 -11.31 2.13
CA LEU A 12 32.73 -10.67 3.38
C LEU A 12 32.50 -9.15 3.34
N ARG A 13 32.93 -8.47 2.27
CA ARG A 13 32.69 -7.03 2.06
C ARG A 13 31.19 -6.69 2.06
N LEU A 14 30.37 -7.55 1.46
CA LEU A 14 28.92 -7.36 1.40
C LEU A 14 28.23 -7.60 2.75
N TYR A 15 28.69 -8.57 3.54
CA TYR A 15 28.21 -8.77 4.92
C TYR A 15 28.62 -7.60 5.82
N LEU A 16 29.86 -7.11 5.70
CA LEU A 16 30.35 -5.96 6.46
C LEU A 16 29.58 -4.68 6.10
N LEU A 17 29.33 -4.44 4.81
CA LEU A 17 28.48 -3.34 4.35
C LEU A 17 27.07 -3.43 4.96
N ARG A 18 26.45 -4.62 4.94
CA ARG A 18 25.13 -4.84 5.54
C ARG A 18 25.13 -4.61 7.04
N PHE A 19 26.19 -5.03 7.73
CA PHE A 19 26.33 -4.78 9.16
C PHE A 19 26.31 -3.28 9.45
N ILE A 20 27.15 -2.50 8.74
CA ILE A 20 27.20 -1.04 8.88
C ILE A 20 25.84 -0.41 8.57
N LEU A 21 25.17 -0.80 7.49
CA LEU A 21 23.87 -0.25 7.11
C LEU A 21 22.78 -0.56 8.15
N ASN A 22 22.80 -1.75 8.77
CA ASN A 22 21.86 -2.08 9.85
C ASN A 22 22.18 -1.32 11.15
N VAL A 23 23.45 -1.08 11.47
CA VAL A 23 23.85 -0.20 12.59
C VAL A 23 23.31 1.22 12.37
N ILE A 24 23.44 1.77 11.15
CA ILE A 24 22.88 3.07 10.81
C ILE A 24 21.36 3.09 11.00
N VAL A 25 20.64 2.05 10.56
CA VAL A 25 19.19 1.93 10.78
C VAL A 25 18.85 1.91 12.27
N LEU A 26 19.63 1.20 13.08
CA LEU A 26 19.42 1.15 14.53
C LEU A 26 19.67 2.52 15.19
N CYS A 27 20.72 3.24 14.78
CA CYS A 27 20.99 4.60 15.24
C CYS A 27 19.87 5.57 14.85
N LEU A 28 19.34 5.45 13.63
CA LEU A 28 18.21 6.27 13.18
C LEU A 28 16.93 5.98 13.98
N LEU A 29 16.65 4.71 14.28
CA LEU A 29 15.54 4.30 15.14
C LEU A 29 15.70 4.84 16.56
N GLY A 30 16.88 4.64 17.16
CA GLY A 30 17.19 5.14 18.50
C GLY A 30 17.11 6.67 18.59
N GLY A 31 17.63 7.38 17.58
CA GLY A 31 17.52 8.84 17.48
C GLY A 31 16.08 9.32 17.35
N ALA A 32 15.25 8.63 16.56
CA ALA A 32 13.83 8.94 16.46
C ALA A 32 13.10 8.75 17.80
N PHE A 33 13.41 7.67 18.53
CA PHE A 33 12.82 7.41 19.84
C PHE A 33 13.26 8.42 20.89
N TYR A 34 14.54 8.79 20.89
CA TYR A 34 15.06 9.85 21.75
C TYR A 34 14.41 11.21 21.45
N LEU A 35 14.26 11.56 20.17
CA LEU A 35 13.56 12.79 19.75
C LEU A 35 12.11 12.82 20.23
N ILE A 36 11.38 11.71 20.10
CA ILE A 36 9.98 11.63 20.57
C ILE A 36 9.93 11.77 22.09
N HIS A 37 10.78 11.06 22.82
CA HIS A 37 10.89 11.18 24.28
C HIS A 37 11.17 12.62 24.69
N PHE A 38 12.22 13.23 24.14
CA PHE A 38 12.60 14.61 24.41
C PHE A 38 11.46 15.58 24.10
N SER A 39 10.81 15.46 22.94
CA SER A 39 9.66 16.30 22.58
C SER A 39 8.49 16.17 23.56
N THR A 40 8.27 14.95 24.09
CA THR A 40 7.20 14.67 25.04
C THR A 40 7.50 15.27 26.41
N CYS A 41 8.72 15.11 26.91
CA CYS A 41 9.17 15.74 28.17
C CYS A 41 9.11 17.26 28.10
N VAL A 42 9.67 17.85 27.02
CA VAL A 42 9.65 19.30 26.81
C VAL A 42 8.22 19.85 26.76
N SER A 43 7.30 19.14 26.10
CA SER A 43 5.88 19.52 26.07
C SER A 43 5.20 19.45 27.45
N GLN A 44 5.70 18.64 28.36
CA GLN A 44 5.12 18.45 29.70
C GLN A 44 5.68 19.46 30.70
N GLU A 45 6.99 19.68 30.70
CA GLU A 45 7.66 20.63 31.60
C GLU A 45 7.21 22.07 31.35
N ASN A 46 7.02 22.44 30.08
CA ASN A 46 6.67 23.80 29.67
C ASN A 46 5.15 24.00 29.51
N ALA A 47 4.34 23.20 30.20
CA ALA A 47 2.87 23.26 30.11
C ALA A 47 2.28 24.56 30.69
N ASN A 48 3.02 25.26 31.56
CA ASN A 48 2.57 26.49 32.24
C ASN A 48 3.22 27.76 31.67
N GLU A 49 3.78 27.69 30.46
CA GLU A 49 4.43 28.84 29.82
C GLU A 49 3.46 30.02 29.60
N LEU A 50 3.88 31.21 30.04
CA LEU A 50 3.04 32.43 29.98
C LEU A 50 2.88 32.95 28.55
N ASN A 51 3.90 32.73 27.71
CA ASN A 51 3.91 33.18 26.32
C ASN A 51 3.05 32.26 25.46
N TRP A 52 1.88 32.74 25.04
CA TRP A 52 0.88 31.95 24.30
C TRP A 52 1.46 31.22 23.07
N LEU A 53 2.33 31.89 22.30
CA LEU A 53 2.92 31.35 21.07
C LEU A 53 3.93 30.24 21.37
N VAL A 54 4.73 30.42 22.42
CA VAL A 54 5.71 29.44 22.88
C VAL A 54 5.01 28.21 23.46
N HIS A 55 3.97 28.44 24.28
CA HIS A 55 3.11 27.39 24.80
C HIS A 55 2.48 26.56 23.67
N LEU A 56 2.00 27.21 22.60
CA LEU A 56 1.47 26.53 21.42
C LEU A 56 2.53 25.64 20.76
N ILE A 57 3.74 26.15 20.54
CA ILE A 57 4.82 25.37 19.92
C ILE A 57 5.11 24.11 20.75
N TYR A 58 5.26 24.24 22.06
CA TYR A 58 5.53 23.09 22.93
C TYR A 58 4.39 22.08 22.92
N GLN A 59 3.14 22.55 22.97
CA GLN A 59 1.95 21.69 23.00
C GLN A 59 1.75 20.87 21.71
N TYR A 60 2.27 21.31 20.57
CA TYR A 60 2.21 20.60 19.29
C TYR A 60 3.54 19.93 18.91
N LEU A 61 4.59 20.10 19.71
CA LEU A 61 5.91 19.55 19.43
C LEU A 61 5.91 18.01 19.33
N PRO A 62 5.26 17.23 20.22
CA PRO A 62 5.22 15.78 20.11
C PRO A 62 4.54 15.27 18.82
N PRO A 63 3.30 15.68 18.46
CA PRO A 63 2.67 15.21 17.24
C PRO A 63 3.41 15.67 15.97
N ILE A 64 4.01 16.87 15.97
CA ILE A 64 4.89 17.32 14.88
C ILE A 64 6.10 16.39 14.75
N THR A 65 6.77 16.10 15.86
CA THR A 65 7.97 15.26 15.87
C THR A 65 7.65 13.84 15.39
N ILE A 66 6.60 13.22 15.92
CA ILE A 66 6.16 11.87 15.54
C ILE A 66 5.80 11.79 14.06
N THR A 67 5.05 12.77 13.55
CA THR A 67 4.67 12.77 12.13
C THR A 67 5.85 13.04 11.21
N PHE A 68 6.77 13.91 11.61
CA PHE A 68 8.01 14.17 10.87
C PHE A 68 8.87 12.91 10.76
N VAL A 69 9.14 12.23 11.88
CA VAL A 69 9.97 11.00 11.86
C VAL A 69 9.28 9.89 11.07
N ASN A 70 7.96 9.71 11.22
CA ASN A 70 7.18 8.72 10.49
C ASN A 70 7.04 9.02 8.99
N LEU A 71 7.31 10.24 8.54
CA LEU A 71 7.36 10.64 7.13
C LEU A 71 8.77 10.47 6.55
N VAL A 72 9.80 10.92 7.25
CA VAL A 72 11.17 11.03 6.73
C VAL A 72 11.93 9.71 6.80
N LEU A 73 11.87 8.98 7.92
CA LEU A 73 12.67 7.76 8.11
C LEU A 73 12.33 6.63 7.13
N PRO A 74 11.07 6.34 6.78
CA PRO A 74 10.77 5.34 5.74
C PRO A 74 11.44 5.66 4.39
N HIS A 75 11.59 6.95 4.07
CA HIS A 75 12.31 7.38 2.88
C HIS A 75 13.81 7.09 2.98
N MET A 76 14.40 7.34 4.15
CA MET A 76 15.81 7.01 4.44
C MET A 76 16.05 5.50 4.43
N PHE A 77 15.20 4.70 5.08
CA PHE A 77 15.29 3.25 5.09
C PHE A 77 15.23 2.65 3.68
N ARG A 78 14.41 3.22 2.80
CA ARG A 78 14.35 2.81 1.39
C ARG A 78 15.67 3.06 0.67
N LYS A 79 16.27 4.23 0.90
CA LYS A 79 17.56 4.61 0.31
C LYS A 79 18.67 3.71 0.84
N ILE A 80 18.72 3.47 2.15
CA ILE A 80 19.64 2.55 2.82
C ILE A 80 19.49 1.14 2.25
N SER A 81 18.27 0.62 2.15
CA SER A 81 18.03 -0.74 1.65
C SER A 81 18.39 -0.91 0.17
N SER A 82 18.45 0.20 -0.59
CA SER A 82 18.96 0.19 -1.96
C SER A 82 20.46 -0.09 -2.04
N PHE A 83 21.23 0.15 -0.98
CA PHE A 83 22.65 -0.16 -0.91
C PHE A 83 22.96 -1.57 -0.40
N GLU A 84 21.97 -2.28 0.17
CA GLU A 84 22.15 -3.62 0.77
C GLU A 84 22.26 -4.76 -0.27
N ASP A 85 22.18 -4.41 -1.57
CA ASP A 85 22.22 -5.33 -2.71
C ASP A 85 21.20 -6.49 -2.60
N TYR A 86 20.06 -6.23 -1.97
CA TYR A 86 18.95 -7.18 -1.90
C TYR A 86 18.19 -7.25 -3.22
N SER A 87 17.48 -8.36 -3.44
CA SER A 87 16.45 -8.39 -4.48
C SER A 87 15.35 -7.39 -4.14
N PHE A 88 14.75 -6.75 -5.15
CA PHE A 88 13.72 -5.71 -4.97
C PHE A 88 12.61 -6.07 -3.96
N THR A 89 12.09 -7.30 -3.99
CA THR A 89 11.06 -7.76 -3.02
C THR A 89 11.57 -7.75 -1.58
N VAL A 90 12.79 -8.23 -1.35
CA VAL A 90 13.43 -8.24 -0.02
C VAL A 90 13.74 -6.81 0.43
N GLN A 91 14.18 -5.93 -0.47
CA GLN A 91 14.42 -4.51 -0.19
C GLN A 91 13.12 -3.82 0.30
N VAL A 92 12.01 -4.02 -0.43
CA VAL A 92 10.71 -3.46 -0.06
C VAL A 92 10.23 -4.03 1.28
N ASN A 93 10.28 -5.36 1.46
CA ASN A 93 9.84 -5.99 2.70
C ASN A 93 10.70 -5.59 3.92
N ALA A 94 12.03 -5.50 3.79
CA ALA A 94 12.92 -5.05 4.86
C ALA A 94 12.62 -3.59 5.24
N THR A 95 12.42 -2.72 4.25
CA THR A 95 12.03 -1.32 4.48
C THR A 95 10.66 -1.23 5.15
N LEU A 96 9.70 -2.07 4.74
CA LEU A 96 8.37 -2.14 5.37
C LEU A 96 8.46 -2.56 6.83
N VAL A 97 9.18 -3.63 7.16
CA VAL A 97 9.35 -4.09 8.54
C VAL A 97 9.96 -2.99 9.42
N ARG A 98 11.02 -2.32 8.96
CA ARG A 98 11.63 -1.19 9.66
C ARG A 98 10.64 -0.03 9.87
N SER A 99 9.79 0.23 8.89
CA SER A 99 8.77 1.30 8.96
C SER A 99 7.58 0.94 9.83
N ILE A 100 7.16 -0.34 9.86
CA ILE A 100 6.14 -0.87 10.78
C ILE A 100 6.64 -0.70 12.22
N PHE A 101 7.86 -1.17 12.49
CA PHE A 101 8.48 -1.04 13.81
C PHE A 101 8.57 0.41 14.25
N LEU A 102 9.08 1.31 13.39
CA LEU A 102 9.13 2.75 13.67
C LEU A 102 7.76 3.33 14.04
N LYS A 103 6.72 3.07 13.24
CA LYS A 103 5.38 3.67 13.45
C LYS A 103 4.72 3.17 14.73
N LEU A 104 4.85 1.88 15.03
CA LEU A 104 4.24 1.31 16.24
C LEU A 104 5.04 1.68 17.49
N ALA A 105 6.38 1.62 17.44
CA ALA A 105 7.21 2.03 18.55
C ALA A 105 7.11 3.53 18.84
N SER A 106 7.05 4.39 17.80
CA SER A 106 6.85 5.83 17.99
C SER A 106 5.54 6.15 18.73
N LEU A 107 4.44 5.51 18.33
CA LEU A 107 3.16 5.65 19.01
C LEU A 107 3.21 5.07 20.43
N GLY A 108 3.75 3.86 20.61
CA GLY A 108 3.84 3.19 21.91
C GLY A 108 4.69 3.96 22.93
N ILE A 109 5.86 4.45 22.51
CA ILE A 109 6.75 5.28 23.35
C ILE A 109 6.04 6.57 23.75
N TYR A 110 5.43 7.26 22.78
CA TYR A 110 4.66 8.48 23.06
C TYR A 110 3.56 8.21 24.08
N LEU A 111 2.72 7.19 23.87
CA LEU A 111 1.65 6.83 24.79
C LEU A 111 2.20 6.52 26.19
N PHE A 112 3.27 5.72 26.29
CA PHE A 112 3.87 5.35 27.57
C PHE A 112 4.35 6.56 28.37
N PHE A 113 5.13 7.46 27.77
CA PHE A 113 5.62 8.67 28.46
C PHE A 113 4.51 9.68 28.72
N PHE A 114 3.54 9.76 27.82
CA PHE A 114 2.38 10.62 27.99
C PHE A 114 1.52 10.16 29.18
N PHE A 115 1.20 8.87 29.28
CA PHE A 115 0.43 8.31 30.39
C PHE A 115 1.11 8.51 31.74
N ARG A 116 2.43 8.31 31.82
CA ARG A 116 3.19 8.47 33.06
C ARG A 116 3.18 9.89 33.62
N ALA A 117 3.00 10.87 32.77
CA ALA A 117 3.02 12.28 33.13
C ALA A 117 1.64 12.94 32.97
N LEU A 118 0.58 12.14 32.82
CA LEU A 118 -0.77 12.66 32.81
C LEU A 118 -1.18 13.03 34.25
N PRO A 119 -1.56 14.28 34.50
CA PRO A 119 -2.11 14.64 35.80
C PRO A 119 -3.42 13.87 36.03
N GLU A 120 -3.73 13.63 37.31
CA GLU A 120 -4.96 12.95 37.72
C GLU A 120 -6.22 13.74 37.28
N VAL A 121 -6.15 15.07 37.24
CA VAL A 121 -7.31 15.91 36.89
C VAL A 121 -7.54 15.93 35.37
N CYS A 122 -8.75 15.54 34.93
CA CYS A 122 -9.21 15.56 33.52
C CYS A 122 -8.37 14.73 32.55
N ARG A 123 -7.92 13.57 33.00
CA ARG A 123 -7.05 12.65 32.24
C ARG A 123 -7.63 12.32 30.86
N GLU A 124 -8.89 11.89 30.81
CA GLU A 124 -9.57 11.40 29.60
C GLU A 124 -9.66 12.51 28.54
N ASN A 125 -10.05 13.71 28.95
CA ASN A 125 -10.15 14.88 28.06
C ASN A 125 -8.79 15.29 27.50
N ARG A 126 -7.74 15.23 28.32
CA ARG A 126 -6.38 15.55 27.89
C ARG A 126 -5.85 14.49 26.92
N PHE A 127 -6.11 13.22 27.20
CA PHE A 127 -5.75 12.12 26.31
C PHE A 127 -6.44 12.24 24.96
N GLY A 128 -7.75 12.48 24.98
CA GLY A 128 -8.52 12.67 23.76
C GLY A 128 -8.02 13.82 22.88
N ARG A 129 -7.65 14.94 23.51
CA ARG A 129 -7.06 16.10 22.81
C ARG A 129 -5.79 15.71 22.04
N GLU A 130 -4.91 14.92 22.65
CA GLU A 130 -3.68 14.47 21.98
C GLU A 130 -3.95 13.52 20.82
N MET A 131 -4.93 12.61 20.96
CA MET A 131 -5.32 11.72 19.87
C MET A 131 -5.89 12.50 18.66
N TYR A 132 -6.66 13.57 18.90
CA TYR A 132 -7.08 14.48 17.82
C TYR A 132 -5.89 15.12 17.11
N LYS A 133 -4.92 15.65 17.87
CA LYS A 133 -3.72 16.26 17.28
C LYS A 133 -2.97 15.24 16.42
N LEU A 134 -2.71 14.04 16.90
CA LEU A 134 -2.03 13.00 16.12
C LEU A 134 -2.78 12.65 14.82
N CYS A 135 -4.11 12.54 14.88
CA CYS A 135 -4.93 12.27 13.70
C CYS A 135 -4.81 13.42 12.67
N ILE A 136 -4.99 14.67 13.11
CA ILE A 136 -4.89 15.85 12.26
C ILE A 136 -3.49 15.99 11.64
N PHE A 137 -2.44 15.84 12.45
CA PHE A 137 -1.06 15.95 11.95
C PHE A 137 -0.72 14.82 10.97
N THR A 138 -1.28 13.63 11.14
CA THR A 138 -1.08 12.53 10.18
C THR A 138 -1.77 12.81 8.85
N PHE A 139 -2.98 13.39 8.89
CA PHE A 139 -3.64 13.87 7.69
C PHE A 139 -2.86 15.01 7.02
N LEU A 140 -2.39 15.99 7.80
CA LEU A 140 -1.59 17.10 7.31
C LEU A 140 -0.29 16.63 6.67
N ALA A 141 0.41 15.66 7.28
CA ALA A 141 1.60 15.06 6.69
C ALA A 141 1.29 14.38 5.35
N THR A 142 0.14 13.74 5.22
CA THR A 142 -0.32 13.16 3.94
C THR A 142 -0.56 14.23 2.89
N PHE A 143 -1.22 15.33 3.27
CA PHE A 143 -1.45 16.49 2.42
C PHE A 143 -0.12 17.13 1.97
N CYS A 144 0.76 17.47 2.92
CA CYS A 144 2.06 18.08 2.65
C CYS A 144 2.93 17.18 1.76
N ASN A 145 2.96 15.88 2.01
CA ASN A 145 3.70 14.95 1.17
C ASN A 145 3.18 14.95 -0.28
N ALA A 146 1.87 15.02 -0.49
CA ALA A 146 1.29 15.09 -1.83
C ALA A 146 1.59 16.42 -2.53
N PHE A 147 1.24 17.54 -1.92
CA PHE A 147 1.22 18.85 -2.57
C PHE A 147 2.52 19.66 -2.43
N LEU A 148 3.26 19.49 -1.34
CA LEU A 148 4.49 20.24 -1.08
C LEU A 148 5.76 19.46 -1.46
N LEU A 149 5.70 18.12 -1.50
CA LEU A 149 6.84 17.29 -1.86
C LEU A 149 6.69 16.63 -3.24
N ASN A 150 5.63 15.84 -3.44
CA ASN A 150 5.48 15.04 -4.66
C ASN A 150 5.12 15.90 -5.89
N TYR A 151 4.21 16.86 -5.73
CA TYR A 151 3.78 17.72 -6.84
C TYR A 151 4.90 18.67 -7.34
N PRO A 152 5.64 19.39 -6.48
CA PRO A 152 6.72 20.26 -6.94
C PRO A 152 7.88 19.46 -7.55
N ARG A 153 8.16 18.27 -7.00
CA ARG A 153 9.13 17.33 -7.58
C ARG A 153 8.76 16.92 -9.01
N LYS A 154 7.47 16.71 -9.30
CA LYS A 154 7.00 16.40 -10.65
C LYS A 154 7.12 17.61 -11.58
N LEU A 155 6.71 18.79 -11.12
CA LEU A 155 6.81 20.03 -11.90
C LEU A 155 8.28 20.35 -12.26
N LEU A 156 9.20 20.16 -11.31
CA LEU A 156 10.64 20.35 -11.53
C LEU A 156 11.19 19.42 -12.62
N GLN A 157 10.72 18.17 -12.68
CA GLN A 157 11.14 17.21 -13.71
C GLN A 157 10.61 17.53 -15.10
N GLU A 158 9.41 18.11 -15.18
CA GLU A 158 8.80 18.51 -16.46
C GLU A 158 9.39 19.82 -16.98
N LYS A 159 9.62 20.79 -16.10
CA LYS A 159 10.09 22.12 -16.47
C LYS A 159 11.61 22.21 -16.66
N PHE A 160 12.39 21.44 -15.90
CA PHE A 160 13.86 21.50 -15.91
C PHE A 160 14.51 20.11 -15.95
N PRO A 161 14.38 19.36 -17.06
CA PRO A 161 14.88 17.98 -17.17
C PRO A 161 16.41 17.87 -17.05
N THR A 162 17.14 18.94 -17.38
CA THR A 162 18.62 18.99 -17.34
C THR A 162 19.20 19.41 -15.99
N SER A 163 18.38 19.86 -15.04
CA SER A 163 18.88 20.29 -13.73
C SER A 163 19.42 19.13 -12.90
N LEU A 164 20.52 19.36 -12.17
CA LEU A 164 21.06 18.41 -11.20
C LEU A 164 20.01 18.01 -10.16
N LEU A 165 19.13 18.94 -9.77
CA LEU A 165 18.07 18.73 -8.80
C LEU A 165 16.98 17.78 -9.33
N ALA A 166 16.59 17.89 -10.61
CA ALA A 166 15.69 16.94 -11.24
C ALA A 166 16.31 15.52 -11.32
N ARG A 167 17.62 15.44 -11.60
CA ARG A 167 18.36 14.17 -11.62
C ARG A 167 18.50 13.55 -10.22
N LEU A 168 18.74 14.36 -9.19
CA LEU A 168 18.88 13.90 -7.81
C LEU A 168 17.55 13.46 -7.20
N CYS A 169 16.48 14.21 -7.45
CA CYS A 169 15.15 13.85 -6.97
C CYS A 169 14.68 12.53 -7.57
N GLY A 170 14.93 12.26 -8.86
CA GLY A 170 14.54 11.01 -9.52
C GLY A 170 13.02 10.79 -9.61
N LYS A 171 12.57 9.78 -10.36
CA LYS A 171 11.13 9.55 -10.60
C LYS A 171 10.43 9.02 -9.35
N GLN A 172 9.28 9.61 -9.01
CA GLN A 172 8.43 9.12 -7.92
C GLN A 172 7.61 7.91 -8.38
N ARG A 173 7.58 6.87 -7.53
CA ARG A 173 6.88 5.60 -7.78
C ARG A 173 5.83 5.38 -6.72
N PHE A 174 4.64 4.94 -7.13
CA PHE A 174 3.56 4.64 -6.20
C PHE A 174 3.71 3.22 -5.64
N LEU A 175 4.36 3.10 -4.48
CA LEU A 175 4.46 1.82 -3.79
C LEU A 175 3.23 1.62 -2.91
N ILE A 176 2.36 0.71 -3.33
CA ILE A 176 1.14 0.31 -2.58
C ILE A 176 1.47 0.00 -1.11
N PRO A 177 2.53 -0.77 -0.78
CA PRO A 177 2.75 -1.17 0.60
C PRO A 177 2.96 -0.03 1.62
N PHE A 178 3.63 1.05 1.23
CA PHE A 178 3.84 2.21 2.12
C PHE A 178 2.56 3.03 2.30
N ASN A 179 1.71 3.11 1.27
CA ASN A 179 0.44 3.81 1.39
C ASN A 179 -0.55 3.04 2.27
N VAL A 180 -0.55 1.69 2.18
CA VAL A 180 -1.30 0.83 3.10
C VAL A 180 -0.76 0.98 4.52
N LEU A 181 0.57 1.07 4.68
CA LEU A 181 1.20 1.28 5.98
C LEU A 181 0.74 2.57 6.67
N ASP A 182 0.67 3.68 5.93
CA ASP A 182 0.15 4.95 6.45
C ASP A 182 -1.32 4.85 6.85
N LEU A 183 -2.12 4.12 6.07
CA LEU A 183 -3.54 3.88 6.37
C LEU A 183 -3.73 3.09 7.66
N VAL A 184 -3.00 1.97 7.81
CA VAL A 184 -3.07 1.13 9.02
C VAL A 184 -2.62 1.91 10.25
N TYR A 185 -1.61 2.78 10.13
CA TYR A 185 -1.20 3.65 11.23
C TYR A 185 -2.30 4.63 11.68
N VAL A 186 -2.99 5.28 10.74
CA VAL A 186 -4.14 6.15 11.06
C VAL A 186 -5.25 5.38 11.76
N GLN A 187 -5.51 4.13 11.32
CA GLN A 187 -6.46 3.24 11.97
C GLN A 187 -6.06 2.93 13.41
N THR A 188 -4.79 2.59 13.65
CA THR A 188 -4.28 2.35 15.01
C THR A 188 -4.46 3.56 15.93
N VAL A 189 -4.11 4.77 15.47
CA VAL A 189 -4.31 6.01 16.25
C VAL A 189 -5.79 6.23 16.54
N SER A 190 -6.66 5.96 15.56
CA SER A 190 -8.11 6.10 15.72
C SER A 190 -8.67 5.09 16.72
N TRP A 191 -8.19 3.84 16.71
CA TRP A 191 -8.62 2.82 17.68
C TRP A 191 -8.15 3.12 19.10
N VAL A 192 -6.94 3.66 19.26
CA VAL A 192 -6.46 4.11 20.58
C VAL A 192 -7.31 5.28 21.10
N GLY A 193 -7.74 6.20 20.23
CA GLY A 193 -8.45 7.42 20.63
C GLY A 193 -9.97 7.34 20.68
N VAL A 194 -10.61 6.37 20.01
CA VAL A 194 -12.08 6.36 19.82
C VAL A 194 -12.86 6.34 21.14
N TYR A 195 -12.32 5.67 22.15
CA TYR A 195 -12.93 5.59 23.47
C TYR A 195 -13.02 6.96 24.16
N PHE A 196 -11.94 7.76 24.06
CA PHE A 196 -11.85 9.08 24.67
C PHE A 196 -12.48 10.18 23.80
N CYS A 197 -12.62 9.93 22.51
CA CYS A 197 -13.03 10.90 21.49
C CYS A 197 -14.15 10.34 20.61
N PRO A 198 -15.43 10.46 21.00
CA PRO A 198 -16.55 9.90 20.22
C PRO A 198 -16.74 10.57 18.86
N LEU A 199 -16.21 11.79 18.65
CA LEU A 199 -16.23 12.48 17.35
C LEU A 199 -15.07 12.05 16.43
N LEU A 200 -14.08 11.31 16.94
CA LEU A 200 -12.91 10.86 16.17
C LEU A 200 -13.28 9.99 14.97
N PRO A 201 -14.26 9.07 15.04
CA PRO A 201 -14.73 8.33 13.86
C PRO A 201 -15.27 9.23 12.76
N LEU A 202 -16.02 10.29 13.11
CA LEU A 202 -16.56 11.24 12.13
C LEU A 202 -15.43 12.02 11.42
N ILE A 203 -14.46 12.50 12.19
CA ILE A 203 -13.25 13.12 11.65
C ILE A 203 -12.46 12.12 10.80
N GLY A 204 -12.41 10.85 11.22
CA GLY A 204 -11.82 9.74 10.49
C GLY A 204 -12.45 9.55 9.11
N ILE A 205 -13.77 9.54 9.02
CA ILE A 205 -14.48 9.42 7.74
C ILE A 205 -14.11 10.56 6.79
N PHE A 206 -14.09 11.81 7.29
CA PHE A 206 -13.73 12.96 6.48
C PHE A 206 -12.25 12.90 6.02
N THR A 207 -11.33 12.65 6.95
CA THR A 207 -9.89 12.61 6.65
C THR A 207 -9.50 11.43 5.76
N LEU A 208 -10.14 10.26 5.89
CA LEU A 208 -9.94 9.11 5.00
C LEU A 208 -10.48 9.39 3.60
N THR A 209 -11.65 10.02 3.49
CA THR A 209 -12.24 10.42 2.20
C THR A 209 -11.34 11.43 1.49
N ALA A 210 -10.87 12.46 2.20
CA ALA A 210 -9.91 13.42 1.67
C ALA A 210 -8.59 12.72 1.28
N THR A 211 -8.08 11.82 2.11
CA THR A 211 -6.88 11.02 1.83
C THR A 211 -7.02 10.21 0.54
N PHE A 212 -8.19 9.61 0.28
CA PHE A 212 -8.46 8.89 -0.96
C PHE A 212 -8.28 9.79 -2.19
N TYR A 213 -8.89 10.98 -2.20
CA TYR A 213 -8.77 11.92 -3.31
C TYR A 213 -7.34 12.47 -3.46
N ILE A 214 -6.64 12.75 -2.36
CA ILE A 214 -5.24 13.18 -2.37
C ILE A 214 -4.32 12.09 -2.96
N LYS A 215 -4.53 10.82 -2.57
CA LYS A 215 -3.77 9.70 -3.12
C LYS A 215 -4.11 9.46 -4.59
N LYS A 216 -5.37 9.59 -5.00
CA LYS A 216 -5.80 9.54 -6.41
C LYS A 216 -5.07 10.61 -7.24
N PHE A 217 -5.04 11.86 -6.77
CA PHE A 217 -4.28 12.93 -7.42
C PHE A 217 -2.78 12.60 -7.50
N SER A 218 -2.19 12.12 -6.42
CA SER A 218 -0.77 11.75 -6.36
C SER A 218 -0.42 10.63 -7.36
N VAL A 219 -1.29 9.63 -7.52
CA VAL A 219 -1.10 8.54 -8.49
C VAL A 219 -1.21 9.04 -9.92
N LEU A 220 -2.25 9.81 -10.23
CA LEU A 220 -2.55 10.21 -11.61
C LEU A 220 -1.64 11.33 -12.13
N ARG A 221 -1.22 12.26 -11.26
CA ARG A 221 -0.44 13.45 -11.66
C ARG A 221 1.04 13.35 -11.32
N CYS A 222 1.39 12.80 -10.15
CA CYS A 222 2.76 12.87 -9.64
C CYS A 222 3.60 11.60 -9.91
N CYS A 223 2.97 10.43 -10.02
CA CYS A 223 3.67 9.16 -10.13
C CYS A 223 3.84 8.71 -11.59
N SER A 224 4.99 8.09 -11.88
CA SER A 224 5.16 7.35 -13.14
C SER A 224 4.56 5.94 -12.99
N ALA A 225 3.98 5.40 -14.06
CA ALA A 225 3.47 4.03 -14.07
C ALA A 225 4.60 3.03 -13.76
N GLU A 226 4.40 2.18 -12.76
CA GLU A 226 5.37 1.15 -12.39
C GLU A 226 5.25 -0.03 -13.36
N GLN A 227 6.31 -0.32 -14.14
CA GLN A 227 6.29 -1.41 -15.12
C GLN A 227 6.44 -2.82 -14.52
N ARG A 228 6.67 -2.94 -13.20
CA ARG A 228 6.78 -4.24 -12.51
C ARG A 228 5.61 -4.43 -11.58
N MET A 229 4.74 -5.37 -11.91
CA MET A 229 3.65 -5.79 -11.03
C MET A 229 4.23 -6.42 -9.76
N PHE A 230 4.07 -5.75 -8.63
CA PHE A 230 4.38 -6.30 -7.32
C PHE A 230 3.36 -7.40 -6.98
N ARG A 231 3.83 -8.59 -6.59
CA ARG A 231 2.93 -9.67 -6.18
C ARG A 231 2.40 -9.37 -4.77
N ALA A 232 1.20 -8.80 -4.70
CA ALA A 232 0.53 -8.36 -3.47
C ALA A 232 0.49 -9.42 -2.35
N SER A 233 0.53 -10.71 -2.69
CA SER A 233 0.43 -11.82 -1.73
C SER A 233 1.57 -11.91 -0.72
N SER A 234 2.78 -11.42 -1.03
CA SER A 234 3.91 -11.54 -0.09
C SER A 234 3.87 -10.56 1.08
N SER A 235 3.18 -9.41 0.96
CA SER A 235 3.15 -8.36 1.99
C SER A 235 1.86 -8.36 2.82
N SER A 236 0.83 -9.09 2.38
CA SER A 236 -0.46 -9.18 3.09
C SER A 236 -0.29 -9.61 4.55
N VAL A 237 0.55 -10.62 4.82
CA VAL A 237 0.82 -11.11 6.18
C VAL A 237 1.36 -10.01 7.09
N LEU A 238 2.26 -9.15 6.58
CA LEU A 238 2.83 -8.04 7.36
C LEU A 238 1.78 -7.01 7.76
N PHE A 239 0.79 -6.75 6.89
CA PHE A 239 -0.30 -5.81 7.22
C PHE A 239 -1.26 -6.38 8.27
N HIS A 240 -1.64 -7.65 8.14
CA HIS A 240 -2.47 -8.31 9.16
C HIS A 240 -1.75 -8.35 10.52
N PHE A 241 -0.45 -8.64 10.51
CA PHE A 241 0.37 -8.60 11.72
C PHE A 241 0.44 -7.19 12.34
N MET A 242 0.61 -6.14 11.52
CA MET A 242 0.59 -4.76 12.02
C MET A 242 -0.78 -4.37 12.59
N LEU A 243 -1.88 -4.76 11.94
CA LEU A 243 -3.24 -4.52 12.45
C LEU A 243 -3.45 -5.20 13.81
N LEU A 244 -3.01 -6.45 13.95
CA LEU A 244 -3.06 -7.18 15.21
C LEU A 244 -2.29 -6.44 16.31
N LEU A 245 -1.06 -6.01 16.02
CA LEU A 245 -0.24 -5.27 17.00
C LEU A 245 -0.84 -3.89 17.31
N GLY A 246 -1.45 -3.22 16.34
CA GLY A 246 -2.19 -1.98 16.54
C GLY A 246 -3.41 -2.16 17.46
N LEU A 247 -4.16 -3.24 17.27
CA LEU A 247 -5.30 -3.59 18.13
C LEU A 247 -4.84 -3.95 19.54
N LEU A 248 -3.75 -4.70 19.67
CA LEU A 248 -3.13 -4.99 20.97
C LEU A 248 -2.75 -3.69 21.68
N MET A 249 -2.11 -2.73 20.99
CA MET A 249 -1.78 -1.43 21.59
C MET A 249 -3.02 -0.66 22.05
N ALA A 250 -4.11 -0.67 21.28
CA ALA A 250 -5.36 -0.05 21.70
C ALA A 250 -5.94 -0.75 22.94
N ALA A 251 -5.95 -2.08 22.98
CA ALA A 251 -6.42 -2.85 24.14
C ALA A 251 -5.57 -2.61 25.38
N VAL A 252 -4.24 -2.60 25.24
CA VAL A 252 -3.30 -2.30 26.35
C VAL A 252 -3.51 -0.86 26.86
N THR A 253 -3.72 0.09 25.95
CA THR A 253 -3.97 1.49 26.32
C THR A 253 -5.24 1.62 27.15
N LEU A 254 -6.34 0.99 26.71
CA LEU A 254 -7.61 0.98 27.45
C LEU A 254 -7.49 0.21 28.78
N GLY A 255 -6.79 -0.92 28.79
CA GLY A 255 -6.57 -1.70 30.01
C GLY A 255 -5.76 -0.92 31.05
N PHE A 256 -4.76 -0.16 30.62
CA PHE A 256 -3.99 0.72 31.50
C PHE A 256 -4.83 1.86 32.06
N ASP A 257 -5.68 2.47 31.22
CA ASP A 257 -6.61 3.52 31.64
C ASP A 257 -7.60 3.01 32.69
N PHE A 258 -8.24 1.85 32.47
CA PHE A 258 -9.14 1.24 33.47
C PHE A 258 -8.44 0.91 34.79
N HIS A 259 -7.18 0.48 34.75
CA HIS A 259 -6.42 0.21 35.96
C HIS A 259 -6.10 1.49 36.74
N MET A 260 -5.78 2.60 36.05
CA MET A 260 -5.51 3.89 36.68
C MET A 260 -6.77 4.68 37.06
N GLN A 261 -7.92 4.38 36.46
CA GLN A 261 -9.20 5.05 36.72
C GLN A 261 -9.67 4.90 38.19
N GLN A 262 -9.15 3.90 38.91
CA GLN A 262 -9.43 3.71 40.33
C GLN A 262 -8.92 4.87 41.22
N SER A 263 -8.26 5.89 40.65
CA SER A 263 -7.54 6.94 41.36
C SER A 263 -7.93 8.38 40.97
N THR A 264 -9.16 8.71 40.57
CA THR A 264 -9.42 10.05 40.00
C THR A 264 -10.56 10.91 40.54
N SER A 265 -10.11 11.97 41.21
CA SER A 265 -10.55 13.38 41.43
C SER A 265 -11.94 13.92 41.05
N GLU A 266 -12.47 14.78 41.92
CA GLU A 266 -13.84 15.31 42.01
C GLU A 266 -14.24 16.40 40.98
N SER A 267 -13.32 16.95 40.18
CA SER A 267 -13.54 18.29 39.61
C SER A 267 -14.06 18.35 38.16
N CYS A 268 -13.86 17.35 37.29
CA CYS A 268 -14.22 17.51 35.87
C CYS A 268 -14.72 16.25 35.16
N GLY A 269 -15.48 16.50 34.09
CA GLY A 269 -16.01 15.46 33.21
C GLY A 269 -17.29 14.79 33.73
N PRO A 270 -17.91 13.90 32.94
CA PRO A 270 -19.08 13.12 33.33
C PRO A 270 -18.80 12.05 34.41
N LEU A 271 -17.53 11.74 34.68
CA LEU A 271 -17.09 10.67 35.58
C LEU A 271 -16.71 11.19 36.98
N ARG A 272 -17.46 12.19 37.48
CA ARG A 272 -17.19 12.77 38.80
C ARG A 272 -17.40 11.73 39.91
N SER A 273 -16.65 11.87 41.00
CA SER A 273 -16.87 11.13 42.25
C SER A 273 -16.62 9.61 42.21
N GLY A 274 -15.78 9.12 41.29
CA GLY A 274 -15.41 7.71 41.23
C GLY A 274 -16.45 6.79 40.58
N GLU A 275 -17.43 7.37 39.88
CA GLU A 275 -18.36 6.58 39.08
C GLU A 275 -17.66 5.98 37.85
N THR A 276 -17.86 4.69 37.64
CA THR A 276 -17.34 4.02 36.45
C THR A 276 -18.09 4.49 35.20
N VAL A 277 -17.42 4.42 34.05
CA VAL A 277 -18.00 4.73 32.73
C VAL A 277 -19.31 3.98 32.51
N PHE A 278 -19.40 2.76 33.04
CA PHE A 278 -20.59 1.92 32.96
C PHE A 278 -21.77 2.47 33.76
N ASN A 279 -21.53 3.05 34.95
CA ASN A 279 -22.60 3.65 35.75
C ASN A 279 -23.17 4.89 35.06
N VAL A 280 -22.28 5.82 34.67
CA VAL A 280 -22.64 7.07 33.99
C VAL A 280 -23.33 6.79 32.65
N THR A 281 -22.84 5.82 31.87
CA THR A 281 -23.49 5.40 30.62
C THR A 281 -24.87 4.82 30.89
N GLY A 282 -25.02 4.02 31.95
CA GLY A 282 -26.31 3.47 32.37
C GLY A 282 -27.33 4.55 32.72
N GLU A 283 -26.92 5.57 33.46
CA GLU A 283 -27.78 6.72 33.79
C GLU A 283 -28.12 7.57 32.56
N CYS A 284 -27.14 7.81 31.69
CA CYS A 284 -27.36 8.52 30.43
C CYS A 284 -28.37 7.78 29.54
N VAL A 285 -28.26 6.46 29.43
CA VAL A 285 -29.24 5.63 28.69
C VAL A 285 -30.64 5.77 29.31
N LYS A 286 -30.76 5.77 30.64
CA LYS A 286 -32.06 5.97 31.32
C LYS A 286 -32.69 7.35 31.07
N SER A 287 -31.89 8.37 30.76
CA SER A 287 -32.39 9.73 30.44
C SER A 287 -32.96 9.87 29.03
N LEU A 288 -32.65 8.92 28.12
CA LEU A 288 -33.11 8.94 26.74
C LEU A 288 -34.59 8.53 26.60
N PRO A 289 -35.28 8.89 25.50
CA PRO A 289 -36.65 8.43 25.24
C PRO A 289 -36.74 6.90 25.18
N THR A 290 -37.90 6.34 25.54
CA THR A 290 -38.15 4.88 25.63
C THR A 290 -37.81 4.12 24.35
N ALA A 291 -38.03 4.72 23.18
CA ALA A 291 -37.64 4.16 21.88
C ALA A 291 -36.13 4.01 21.73
N ALA A 292 -35.35 5.00 22.19
CA ALA A 292 -33.89 4.95 22.15
C ALA A 292 -33.34 3.92 23.15
N GLN A 293 -33.91 3.85 24.36
CA GLN A 293 -33.53 2.87 25.38
C GLN A 293 -33.70 1.43 24.89
N THR A 294 -34.87 1.11 24.35
CA THR A 294 -35.19 -0.22 23.82
C THR A 294 -34.28 -0.58 22.65
N THR A 295 -34.00 0.38 21.76
CA THR A 295 -33.07 0.20 20.63
C THR A 295 -31.65 -0.09 21.12
N ILE A 296 -31.12 0.72 22.06
CA ILE A 296 -29.77 0.53 22.61
C ILE A 296 -29.67 -0.83 23.29
N ARG A 297 -30.66 -1.22 24.11
CA ARG A 297 -30.68 -2.51 24.81
C ARG A 297 -30.76 -3.71 23.85
N TYR A 298 -31.48 -3.56 22.73
CA TYR A 298 -31.52 -4.58 21.68
C TYR A 298 -30.18 -4.68 20.94
N LEU A 299 -29.59 -3.55 20.52
CA LEU A 299 -28.29 -3.50 19.85
C LEU A 299 -27.14 -4.03 20.72
N SER A 300 -27.19 -3.80 22.03
CA SER A 300 -26.20 -4.32 22.98
C SER A 300 -26.43 -5.76 23.41
N SER A 301 -27.53 -6.40 22.96
CA SER A 301 -27.85 -7.77 23.34
C SER A 301 -26.97 -8.77 22.60
N GLU A 302 -26.58 -9.84 23.31
CA GLU A 302 -25.91 -11.01 22.71
C GLU A 302 -26.73 -11.60 21.55
N ALA A 303 -28.05 -11.56 21.66
CA ALA A 303 -28.98 -12.05 20.65
C ALA A 303 -28.94 -11.24 19.34
N PHE A 304 -28.48 -9.98 19.37
CA PHE A 304 -28.25 -9.17 18.17
C PHE A 304 -26.81 -9.28 17.68
N ALA A 305 -25.84 -9.29 18.59
CA ALA A 305 -24.43 -9.37 18.26
C ALA A 305 -24.07 -10.67 17.50
N LEU A 306 -24.62 -11.81 17.92
CA LEU A 306 -24.33 -13.11 17.28
C LEU A 306 -24.80 -13.17 15.81
N PRO A 307 -26.05 -12.83 15.46
CA PRO A 307 -26.49 -12.72 14.07
C PRO A 307 -25.68 -11.70 13.26
N LEU A 308 -25.34 -10.56 13.86
CA LEU A 308 -24.54 -9.53 13.17
C LEU A 308 -23.15 -10.06 12.80
N ILE A 309 -22.46 -10.69 13.75
CA ILE A 309 -21.16 -11.32 13.51
C ILE A 309 -21.27 -12.41 12.44
N LEU A 310 -22.31 -13.25 12.51
CA LEU A 310 -22.55 -14.30 11.52
C LEU A 310 -22.80 -13.71 10.13
N ALA A 311 -23.61 -12.66 10.03
CA ALA A 311 -23.89 -11.96 8.79
C ALA A 311 -22.61 -11.36 8.19
N GLU A 312 -21.78 -10.68 9.00
CA GLU A 312 -20.48 -10.15 8.58
C GLU A 312 -19.54 -11.26 8.07
N ILE A 313 -19.48 -12.40 8.76
CA ILE A 313 -18.68 -13.56 8.32
C ILE A 313 -19.20 -14.09 6.98
N ILE A 314 -20.51 -14.26 6.81
CA ILE A 314 -21.13 -14.74 5.56
C ILE A 314 -20.84 -13.75 4.42
N ILE A 315 -21.02 -12.44 4.67
CA ILE A 315 -20.76 -11.39 3.70
C ILE A 315 -19.29 -11.40 3.29
N LEU A 316 -18.36 -11.38 4.24
CA LEU A 316 -16.92 -11.39 3.98
C LEU A 316 -16.49 -12.64 3.20
N THR A 317 -16.93 -13.83 3.64
CA THR A 317 -16.62 -15.09 2.96
C THR A 317 -17.21 -15.15 1.56
N SER A 318 -18.41 -14.60 1.35
CA SER A 318 -19.03 -14.49 0.01
C SER A 318 -18.21 -13.57 -0.90
N TYR A 319 -17.76 -12.41 -0.42
CA TYR A 319 -16.93 -11.47 -1.20
C TYR A 319 -15.58 -12.10 -1.56
N VAL A 320 -14.92 -12.77 -0.60
CA VAL A 320 -13.66 -13.48 -0.86
C VAL A 320 -13.86 -14.63 -1.85
N SER A 321 -14.94 -15.40 -1.71
CA SER A 321 -15.29 -16.49 -2.63
C SER A 321 -15.53 -15.98 -4.04
N ARG A 322 -16.35 -14.93 -4.20
CA ARG A 322 -16.60 -14.26 -5.49
C ARG A 322 -15.32 -13.70 -6.10
N GLY A 323 -14.45 -13.09 -5.30
CA GLY A 323 -13.15 -12.59 -5.74
C GLY A 323 -12.24 -13.70 -6.28
N ARG A 324 -12.19 -14.86 -5.60
CA ARG A 324 -11.45 -16.04 -6.09
C ARG A 324 -12.07 -16.63 -7.36
N ALA A 325 -13.40 -16.74 -7.43
CA ALA A 325 -14.11 -17.25 -8.61
C ALA A 325 -13.88 -16.36 -9.84
N ASN A 326 -14.01 -15.04 -9.68
CA ASN A 326 -13.72 -14.07 -10.74
C ASN A 326 -12.26 -14.15 -11.21
N THR A 327 -11.32 -14.31 -10.28
CA THR A 327 -9.90 -14.48 -10.64
C THR A 327 -9.68 -15.71 -11.51
N LYS A 328 -10.27 -16.86 -11.13
CA LYS A 328 -10.22 -18.09 -11.93
C LYS A 328 -10.91 -17.92 -13.30
N ALA A 329 -12.04 -17.23 -13.35
CA ALA A 329 -12.74 -16.95 -14.61
C ALA A 329 -11.88 -16.08 -15.55
N ILE A 330 -11.21 -15.07 -15.01
CA ILE A 330 -10.26 -14.22 -15.76
C ILE A 330 -9.08 -15.05 -16.29
N GLU A 331 -8.53 -15.96 -15.50
CA GLU A 331 -7.46 -16.87 -15.95
C GLU A 331 -7.94 -17.76 -17.11
N ARG A 332 -9.11 -18.39 -16.98
CA ARG A 332 -9.70 -19.20 -18.07
C ARG A 332 -9.95 -18.39 -19.34
N LEU A 333 -10.44 -17.16 -19.21
CA LEU A 333 -10.65 -16.26 -20.36
C LEU A 333 -9.33 -15.92 -21.06
N LYS A 334 -8.25 -15.71 -20.29
CA LYS A 334 -6.91 -15.49 -20.85
C LYS A 334 -6.39 -16.72 -21.60
N ASP A 335 -6.55 -17.91 -21.03
CA ASP A 335 -6.11 -19.15 -21.66
C ASP A 335 -6.89 -19.42 -22.96
N MET A 336 -8.21 -19.21 -22.96
CA MET A 336 -9.03 -19.29 -24.18
C MET A 336 -8.59 -18.27 -25.24
N LEU A 337 -8.21 -17.06 -24.83
CA LEU A 337 -7.73 -16.02 -25.76
C LEU A 337 -6.39 -16.41 -26.39
N VAL A 338 -5.48 -16.99 -25.61
CA VAL A 338 -4.20 -17.50 -26.13
C VAL A 338 -4.42 -18.66 -27.09
N MET A 339 -5.32 -19.60 -26.77
CA MET A 339 -5.65 -20.75 -27.61
C MET A 339 -6.32 -20.33 -28.93
N SER A 340 -7.30 -19.43 -28.88
CA SER A 340 -7.92 -18.87 -30.09
C SER A 340 -6.90 -18.12 -30.97
N SER A 341 -5.95 -17.42 -30.36
CA SER A 341 -4.85 -16.78 -31.08
C SER A 341 -3.92 -17.80 -31.73
N SER A 342 -3.61 -18.93 -31.09
CA SER A 342 -2.80 -19.99 -31.70
C SER A 342 -3.52 -20.66 -32.86
N ASP A 343 -4.81 -20.95 -32.71
CA ASP A 343 -5.62 -21.61 -33.75
C ASP A 343 -5.74 -20.74 -34.99
N LYS A 344 -6.00 -19.44 -34.83
CA LYS A 344 -5.98 -18.49 -35.96
C LYS A 344 -4.63 -18.49 -36.67
N ARG A 345 -3.53 -18.51 -35.91
CA ARG A 345 -2.17 -18.53 -36.48
C ARG A 345 -1.87 -19.84 -37.20
N PHE A 346 -2.39 -20.96 -36.68
CA PHE A 346 -2.30 -22.27 -37.31
C PHE A 346 -3.06 -22.30 -38.64
N LEU A 347 -4.33 -21.85 -38.65
CA LEU A 347 -5.16 -21.78 -39.85
C LEU A 347 -4.53 -20.87 -40.92
N VAL A 348 -4.00 -19.70 -40.54
CA VAL A 348 -3.29 -18.81 -41.48
C VAL A 348 -2.06 -19.48 -42.08
N ARG A 349 -1.27 -20.22 -41.27
CA ARG A 349 -0.11 -20.98 -41.76
C ARG A 349 -0.52 -22.08 -42.73
N GLN A 350 -1.57 -22.84 -42.40
CA GLN A 350 -2.08 -23.92 -43.25
C GLN A 350 -2.61 -23.40 -44.60
N HIS A 351 -3.34 -22.28 -44.58
CA HIS A 351 -3.79 -21.63 -45.82
C HIS A 351 -2.60 -21.14 -46.67
N ALA A 352 -1.58 -20.58 -46.05
CA ALA A 352 -0.36 -20.14 -46.75
C ALA A 352 0.42 -21.31 -47.37
N THR A 353 0.53 -22.46 -46.70
CA THR A 353 1.16 -23.66 -47.28
C THR A 353 0.34 -24.25 -48.42
N LEU A 354 -0.99 -24.30 -48.31
CA LEU A 354 -1.86 -24.74 -49.41
C LEU A 354 -1.72 -23.84 -50.64
N LEU A 355 -1.70 -22.51 -50.46
CA LEU A 355 -1.47 -21.56 -51.56
C LEU A 355 -0.07 -21.73 -52.19
N ARG A 356 0.96 -22.00 -51.40
CA ARG A 356 2.31 -22.30 -51.92
C ARG A 356 2.32 -23.61 -52.71
N SER A 357 1.72 -24.67 -52.18
CA SER A 357 1.63 -25.97 -52.86
C SER A 357 0.90 -25.82 -54.19
N ARG A 358 -0.24 -25.11 -54.23
CA ARG A 358 -1.01 -24.84 -55.45
C ARG A 358 -0.24 -23.98 -56.47
N LYS A 359 0.59 -23.04 -56.02
CA LYS A 359 1.52 -22.32 -56.92
C LYS A 359 2.58 -23.24 -57.50
N VAL A 360 3.10 -24.21 -56.74
CA VAL A 360 4.10 -25.17 -57.22
C VAL A 360 3.49 -26.14 -58.23
N THR A 361 2.30 -26.70 -57.97
CA THR A 361 1.59 -27.56 -58.94
C THR A 361 1.12 -26.79 -60.17
N GLY A 362 0.67 -25.54 -60.02
CA GLY A 362 0.35 -24.67 -61.16
C GLY A 362 1.58 -24.38 -62.03
N ARG A 363 2.77 -24.23 -61.43
CA ARG A 363 4.03 -24.04 -62.17
C ARG A 363 4.49 -25.31 -62.87
N SER A 364 4.37 -26.47 -62.24
CA SER A 364 4.73 -27.76 -62.86
C SER A 364 3.80 -28.13 -64.01
N HIS A 365 2.50 -27.83 -63.89
CA HIS A 365 1.52 -28.09 -64.95
C HIS A 365 1.70 -27.14 -66.14
N CYS A 366 2.08 -25.88 -65.89
CA CYS A 366 2.42 -24.93 -66.95
C CYS A 366 3.74 -25.28 -67.66
N SER A 367 4.74 -25.81 -66.93
CA SER A 367 5.97 -26.34 -67.55
C SER A 367 5.72 -27.61 -68.37
N SER A 368 4.89 -28.55 -67.89
CA SER A 368 4.53 -29.77 -68.64
C SER A 368 3.69 -29.45 -69.89
N ALA A 369 2.71 -28.53 -69.80
CA ALA A 369 1.93 -28.11 -70.96
C ALA A 369 2.77 -27.36 -72.01
N ALA A 370 3.78 -26.59 -71.58
CA ALA A 370 4.73 -25.95 -72.48
C ALA A 370 5.67 -26.96 -73.17
N GLU A 371 6.11 -28.01 -72.46
CA GLU A 371 6.91 -29.10 -73.05
C GLU A 371 6.11 -29.95 -74.05
N ASP A 372 4.84 -30.26 -73.76
CA ASP A 372 3.97 -31.01 -74.69
C ASP A 372 3.60 -30.17 -75.92
N SER A 373 3.37 -28.88 -75.76
CA SER A 373 3.16 -27.96 -76.89
C SER A 373 4.40 -27.90 -77.80
N HIS A 374 5.61 -27.87 -77.22
CA HIS A 374 6.86 -27.92 -77.99
C HIS A 374 7.10 -29.29 -78.67
N ARG A 375 6.63 -30.41 -78.10
CA ARG A 375 6.70 -31.74 -78.74
C ARG A 375 5.72 -31.87 -79.90
N LEU A 376 4.48 -31.41 -79.75
CA LEU A 376 3.48 -31.41 -80.82
C LEU A 376 3.94 -30.53 -82.01
N GLN A 377 4.52 -29.37 -81.74
CA GLN A 377 5.08 -28.50 -82.79
C GLN A 377 6.33 -29.08 -83.47
N ARG A 378 7.11 -29.93 -82.78
CA ARG A 378 8.22 -30.69 -83.40
C ARG A 378 7.72 -31.87 -84.24
N SER A 379 6.66 -32.55 -83.79
CA SER A 379 6.04 -33.65 -84.53
C SER A 379 5.43 -33.14 -85.84
N ASP A 380 4.66 -32.04 -85.81
CA ASP A 380 4.08 -31.46 -87.03
C ASP A 380 5.14 -30.94 -88.02
N ARG A 381 6.31 -30.51 -87.53
CA ARG A 381 7.44 -30.14 -88.39
C ARG A 381 8.10 -31.36 -89.04
N ALA A 382 8.18 -32.48 -88.32
CA ALA A 382 8.72 -33.72 -88.85
C ALA A 382 7.79 -34.36 -89.90
N THR A 383 6.47 -34.35 -89.69
CA THR A 383 5.49 -34.87 -90.65
C THR A 383 5.39 -34.02 -91.93
N LYS A 384 5.58 -32.69 -91.82
CA LYS A 384 5.67 -31.82 -93.01
C LYS A 384 6.99 -32.00 -93.77
N GLN A 385 8.07 -32.40 -93.10
CA GLN A 385 9.33 -32.71 -93.78
C GLN A 385 9.28 -34.06 -94.51
N THR A 386 8.64 -35.10 -93.97
CA THR A 386 8.51 -36.40 -94.66
C THR A 386 7.57 -36.37 -95.87
N HIS A 387 6.56 -35.49 -95.88
CA HIS A 387 5.69 -35.33 -97.05
C HIS A 387 6.33 -34.52 -98.20
N GLN A 388 7.44 -33.82 -97.95
CA GLN A 388 8.15 -33.05 -98.97
C GLN A 388 9.37 -33.79 -99.54
N THR A 389 9.74 -34.95 -98.99
CA THR A 389 10.82 -35.82 -99.51
C THR A 389 10.32 -37.01 -100.34
N ILE A 390 9.00 -37.20 -100.48
CA ILE A 390 8.38 -38.28 -101.30
C ILE A 390 7.82 -37.74 -102.63
N SER A 391 7.92 -36.43 -102.89
CA SER A 391 7.52 -35.82 -104.18
C SER A 391 8.68 -35.41 -105.08
N ASP A 392 9.91 -35.86 -104.80
CA ASP A 392 11.11 -35.65 -105.63
C ASP A 392 11.92 -36.94 -105.83
N PHE A 393 11.23 -38.07 -106.02
CA PHE A 393 11.79 -39.27 -106.65
C PHE A 393 10.76 -39.96 -107.54
#